data_AF-A0A923XDX2-F1
#
_entry.id   AF-A0A923XDX2-F1
#
_cell.length_a   1.000
_cell.length_b   1.000
_cell.length_c   1.000
_cell.angle_alpha   90.00
_cell.angle_beta   90.00
_cell.angle_gamma   90.00
#
_symmetry.space_group_name_H-M   'P 1'
#
loop_
_entity.id
_entity.type
_entity.pdbx_description
1 polymer ?
#
loop_
_entity_poly.entity_id
_entity_poly.type
_entity_poly.pdbx_seq_one_letter_code
_entity_poly.pdbx_strand_id
1 'polypeptide(L)'
;MSRFHKILVAVDGSPGSNNALQEAIRLAQALGARLRLVHVMDELGWVIGFESARAPVDEVLPRMRRAGDPAHHRLRVFRNL
;
A
#
# COMPACT_ATOMS: atom_id res chain seq x y z
N MET A 1 -7.11 19.70 17.69
CA MET A 1 -7.50 18.87 16.51
C MET A 1 -6.22 18.44 15.79
N SER A 2 -6.03 17.15 15.48
CA SER A 2 -4.87 16.71 14.68
C SER A 2 -5.08 17.13 13.21
N ARG A 3 -4.04 17.69 12.58
CA ARG A 3 -4.14 18.31 11.24
C ARG A 3 -4.22 17.29 10.10
N PHE A 4 -3.86 16.04 10.36
CA PHE A 4 -3.85 14.96 9.38
C PHE A 4 -4.75 13.81 9.85
N HIS A 5 -5.85 13.58 9.14
CA HIS A 5 -6.76 12.46 9.38
C HIS A 5 -6.57 11.30 8.40
N LYS A 6 -5.90 11.55 7.27
CA LYS A 6 -5.61 10.58 6.21
C LYS A 6 -4.19 10.82 5.70
N ILE A 7 -3.37 9.79 5.67
CA ILE A 7 -1.98 9.82 5.22
C ILE A 7 -1.88 8.88 4.01
N LEU A 8 -1.45 9.41 2.86
CA LEU A 8 -1.17 8.64 1.65
C LEU A 8 0.33 8.30 1.62
N VAL A 9 0.67 7.04 1.42
CA VAL A 9 2.06 6.56 1.39
C VAL A 9 2.32 5.83 0.08
N ALA A 10 3.28 6.34 -0.68
CA ALA A 10 3.80 5.64 -1.85
C ALA A 10 4.73 4.50 -1.41
N VAL A 11 4.50 3.31 -1.93
CA VAL A 11 5.37 2.15 -1.73
C VAL A 11 5.79 1.62 -3.08
N ASP A 12 7.08 1.36 -3.25
CA ASP A 12 7.68 0.79 -4.47
C ASP A 12 8.52 -0.47 -4.17
N GLY A 13 8.62 -0.86 -2.89
CA GLY A 13 9.43 -1.99 -2.42
C GLY A 13 10.89 -1.66 -2.14
N SER A 14 11.36 -0.46 -2.49
CA SER A 14 12.71 0.01 -2.15
C SER A 14 12.91 0.14 -0.63
N PRO A 15 14.15 0.04 -0.13
CA PRO A 15 14.44 0.28 1.29
C PRO A 15 13.97 1.67 1.76
N GLY A 16 14.08 2.69 0.90
CA GLY A 16 13.61 4.04 1.18
C GLY A 16 12.09 4.11 1.40
N SER A 17 11.30 3.50 0.51
CA SER A 17 9.84 3.48 0.67
C SER A 17 9.39 2.65 1.88
N ASN A 18 10.12 1.57 2.21
CA ASN A 18 9.86 0.79 3.42
C ASN A 18 10.09 1.60 4.70
N ASN A 19 11.18 2.38 4.77
CA ASN A 19 11.44 3.28 5.89
C ASN A 19 10.37 4.38 6.02
N ALA A 20 9.95 4.95 4.88
CA ALA A 20 8.88 5.95 4.86
C ALA A 20 7.54 5.37 5.36
N LEU A 21 7.23 4.12 4.98
CA LEU A 21 6.05 3.42 5.48
C LEU A 21 6.08 3.24 7.01
N GLN A 22 7.23 2.87 7.58
CA GLN A 22 7.36 2.71 9.03
C GLN A 22 7.14 4.03 9.79
N GLU A 23 7.67 5.14 9.29
CA GLU A 23 7.41 6.46 9.87
C GLU A 23 5.94 6.85 9.77
N ALA A 24 5.32 6.62 8.60
CA ALA A 24 3.92 6.94 8.38
C ALA A 24 2.99 6.13 9.30
N ILE A 25 3.33 4.88 9.62
CA ILE A 25 2.63 4.05 10.62
C ILE A 25 2.71 4.71 12.00
N ARG A 26 3.90 5.10 12.45
CA ARG A 26 4.08 5.77 13.75
C ARG A 26 3.30 7.09 13.82
N LEU A 27 3.35 7.88 12.76
CA LEU A 27 2.62 9.14 12.66
C LEU A 27 1.10 8.92 12.69
N ALA A 28 0.60 7.93 11.96
CA ALA A 28 -0.83 7.61 11.93
C ALA A 28 -1.34 7.18 13.31
N GLN A 29 -0.57 6.38 14.03
CA GLN A 29 -0.91 5.96 15.40
C GLN A 29 -0.96 7.16 16.36
N ALA A 30 0.04 8.04 16.32
CA ALA A 30 0.11 9.22 17.19
C ALA A 30 -1.04 10.21 16.92
N LEU A 31 -1.52 10.30 15.67
CA LEU A 31 -2.54 11.26 15.24
C LEU A 31 -3.96 10.68 15.18
N GLY A 32 -4.13 9.37 15.39
CA GLY A 32 -5.39 8.67 15.13
C GLY A 32 -5.80 8.72 13.65
N ALA A 33 -4.83 8.80 12.73
CA ALA A 33 -5.06 8.97 11.30
C ALA A 33 -5.19 7.63 10.58
N ARG A 34 -5.87 7.62 9.42
CA ARG A 34 -5.94 6.46 8.54
C ARG A 34 -4.81 6.47 7.52
N LEU A 35 -4.21 5.32 7.28
CA LEU A 35 -3.21 5.12 6.21
C LEU A 35 -3.86 4.61 4.93
N ARG A 36 -3.39 5.13 3.79
CA ARG A 36 -3.68 4.62 2.46
C ARG A 36 -2.36 4.37 1.74
N LEU A 37 -2.14 3.14 1.30
CA LEU A 37 -0.96 2.80 0.50
C LEU A 37 -1.29 2.96 -0.99
N VAL A 38 -0.32 3.45 -1.75
CA VAL A 38 -0.35 3.50 -3.22
C VAL A 38 0.93 2.90 -3.77
N HIS A 39 0.80 2.00 -4.74
CA HIS A 39 1.89 1.46 -5.52
C HIS A 39 1.58 1.74 -6.99
N VAL A 40 2.53 2.31 -7.71
CA VAL A 40 2.39 2.57 -9.15
C VAL A 40 3.10 1.45 -9.89
N MET A 41 2.37 0.74 -10.73
CA MET A 41 2.93 -0.25 -11.64
C MET A 41 3.16 0.41 -12.99
N ASP A 42 4.36 0.23 -13.56
CA ASP A 42 4.64 0.65 -14.94
C ASP A 42 4.12 -0.39 -15.91
N GLU A 43 2.97 -0.12 -16.55
CA GLU A 43 2.31 -1.05 -17.47
C GLU A 43 3.22 -1.54 -18.61
N LEU A 44 4.18 -0.73 -19.06
CA LEU A 44 5.08 -1.09 -20.16
C LEU A 44 6.19 -2.05 -19.74
N GLY A 45 6.60 -2.00 -18.47
CA GLY A 45 7.60 -2.92 -17.90
C GLY A 45 7.08 -4.35 -17.71
N TRP A 46 5.76 -4.55 -17.76
CA TRP A 46 5.10 -5.86 -17.61
C TRP A 46 4.64 -6.48 -18.94
N VAL A 47 4.87 -5.82 -20.08
CA VAL A 47 4.62 -6.39 -21.40
C VAL A 47 5.78 -7.33 -21.74
N ILE A 48 5.57 -8.64 -21.55
CA ILE A 48 6.49 -9.67 -22.03
C ILE A 48 5.99 -10.13 -23.41
N GLY A 49 6.62 -9.66 -24.49
CA GLY A 49 6.23 -10.04 -25.86
C GLY A 49 5.01 -9.29 -26.41
N PHE A 50 4.13 -9.99 -27.15
CA PHE A 50 2.91 -9.41 -27.75
C PHE A 50 1.67 -9.49 -26.83
N GLU A 51 1.83 -9.95 -25.59
CA GLU A 51 0.71 -10.05 -24.65
C GLU A 51 0.39 -8.68 -24.05
N SER A 52 -0.91 -8.37 -23.95
CA SER A 52 -1.35 -7.13 -23.31
C SER A 52 -0.93 -7.12 -21.84
N ALA A 53 -0.50 -5.96 -21.32
CA ALA A 53 -0.20 -5.73 -19.90
C ALA A 53 -1.35 -6.09 -18.93
N ARG A 54 -2.55 -6.37 -19.47
CA ARG A 54 -3.76 -6.69 -18.73
C ARG A 54 -3.73 -8.07 -18.07
N ALA A 55 -3.15 -9.07 -18.74
CA ALA A 55 -3.12 -10.44 -18.20
C ALA A 55 -2.27 -10.54 -16.89
N PRO A 56 -1.08 -9.92 -16.80
CA PRO A 56 -0.32 -9.88 -15.53
C PRO A 56 -1.04 -9.09 -14.42
N VAL A 57 -1.72 -7.98 -14.75
CA VAL A 57 -2.41 -7.14 -13.76
C VAL A 57 -3.56 -7.88 -13.09
N ASP A 58 -4.32 -8.68 -13.84
CA ASP A 58 -5.44 -9.47 -13.30
C ASP A 58 -4.99 -10.54 -12.29
N GLU A 59 -3.75 -11.05 -12.40
CA GLU A 59 -3.18 -11.98 -11.43
C GLU A 59 -2.56 -11.26 -10.21
N VAL A 60 -1.84 -10.17 -10.46
CA VAL A 60 -1.05 -9.47 -9.43
C VAL A 60 -1.93 -8.61 -8.54
N LEU A 61 -2.91 -7.88 -9.09
CA LEU A 61 -3.74 -6.94 -8.33
C LEU A 61 -4.54 -7.60 -7.19
N PRO A 62 -5.17 -8.79 -7.37
CA PRO A 62 -5.82 -9.50 -6.27
C PRO A 62 -4.84 -9.91 -5.17
N ARG A 63 -3.60 -10.30 -5.52
CA ARG A 63 -2.55 -10.63 -4.53
C ARG A 63 -2.13 -9.38 -3.76
N MET A 64 -1.90 -8.26 -4.43
CA MET A 64 -1.57 -6.98 -3.79
C MET A 64 -2.69 -6.51 -2.86
N ARG A 65 -3.96 -6.67 -3.26
CA ARG A 65 -5.12 -6.35 -2.41
C ARG A 65 -5.19 -7.24 -1.17
N ARG A 66 -4.98 -8.56 -1.32
CA ARG A 66 -4.92 -9.49 -0.17
C ARG A 66 -3.76 -9.17 0.75
N ALA A 67 -2.58 -8.85 0.21
CA ALA A 67 -1.43 -8.45 1.01
C ALA A 67 -1.72 -7.15 1.79
N GLY A 68 -2.37 -6.17 1.16
CA GLY A 68 -2.78 -4.93 1.81
C GLY A 68 -4.01 -5.04 2.72
N ASP A 69 -4.65 -6.21 2.80
CA ASP A 69 -5.81 -6.43 3.67
C ASP A 69 -5.32 -6.47 5.14
N PRO A 70 -5.86 -5.61 6.03
CA PRO A 70 -5.56 -5.66 7.45
C PRO A 70 -5.90 -7.01 8.12
N ALA A 71 -6.67 -7.89 7.48
CA ALA A 71 -6.86 -9.27 7.94
C ALA A 71 -5.64 -10.17 7.72
N HIS A 72 -4.78 -9.88 6.74
CA HIS A 72 -3.62 -10.70 6.36
C HIS A 72 -2.28 -10.11 6.83
N HIS A 73 -2.19 -8.79 7.03
CA HIS A 73 -1.10 -8.21 7.82
C HIS A 73 -1.46 -8.27 9.31
N ARG A 74 -0.54 -8.78 10.12
CA ARG A 74 -0.57 -8.76 11.60
C ARG A 74 -0.47 -7.33 12.19
N LEU A 75 -1.02 -6.33 11.49
CA LEU A 75 -1.31 -4.99 11.97
C LEU A 75 -2.82 -4.93 12.18
N ARG A 76 -3.28 -5.47 13.31
CA ARG A 76 -4.58 -5.13 13.89
C ARG A 76 -4.56 -3.63 14.20
N VAL A 77 -4.91 -2.82 13.22
CA VAL A 77 -5.35 -1.45 13.47
C VAL A 77 -6.68 -1.60 14.19
N PHE A 78 -6.64 -1.44 15.52
CA PHE A 78 -7.82 -1.40 16.37
C PHE A 78 -8.83 -0.44 15.74
N ARG A 79 -9.87 -1.01 15.14
CA ARG A 79 -11.07 -0.28 14.79
C ARG A 79 -11.91 -0.32 16.04
N ASN A 80 -11.78 0.71 16.88
CA ASN A 80 -12.75 1.00 17.93
C ASN A 80 -14.14 1.10 17.28
N LEU A 81 -14.99 0.14 17.61
CA LEU A 81 -16.26 0.47 18.25
C LEU A 81 -16.01 0.49 19.75
#